data_AF-A0A4U3CG51-F1
#
_entry.id   AF-A0A4U3CG51-F1
#
_cell.length_a   1.000
_cell.length_b   1.000
_cell.length_c   1.000
_cell.angle_alpha   90.00
_cell.angle_beta   90.00
_cell.angle_gamma   90.00
#
_symmetry.space_group_name_H-M   'P 1'
#
loop_
_entity.id
_entity.type
_entity.pdbx_description
1 polymer ?
#
loop_
_entity_poly.entity_id
_entity_poly.type
_entity_poly.pdbx_seq_one_letter_code
_entity_poly.pdbx_strand_id
1 'polypeptide(L)'
;MYAHFAGKDGLVAAYLQQRHEVWRRMWDEVLAGLSEPTERLLSVFDALALCRRRAGDQRGCGFLAAATELPPDHPGQRWLDADSLLLTQRLRELAVAAGVADPDGAAAALLLLYDGALSRSARAATTPGLPDDDPLARARDLAAELVAGSLRR
;
A
#
# COMPACT_ATOMS: atom_id res chain seq x y z
N MET A 1 -9.47 28.84 6.24
CA MET A 1 -9.19 27.68 5.37
C MET A 1 -8.17 28.01 4.27
N TYR A 2 -8.24 29.17 3.60
CA TYR A 2 -7.20 29.64 2.64
C TYR A 2 -5.96 30.31 3.29
N ALA A 3 -5.91 30.45 4.61
CA ALA A 3 -4.81 31.12 5.30
C ALA A 3 -3.54 30.25 5.47
N HIS A 4 -3.65 28.92 5.30
CA HIS A 4 -2.55 27.97 5.50
C HIS A 4 -2.16 27.19 4.25
N PHE A 5 -2.97 27.23 3.20
CA PHE A 5 -2.73 26.50 1.94
C PHE A 5 -3.07 27.38 0.75
N ALA A 6 -2.26 27.30 -0.30
CA ALA A 6 -2.46 27.98 -1.58
C ALA A 6 -3.64 27.38 -2.37
N GLY A 7 -4.84 27.40 -1.78
CA GLY A 7 -6.06 26.86 -2.37
C GLY A 7 -6.29 25.36 -2.13
N LYS A 8 -7.29 24.83 -2.84
CA LYS A 8 -7.75 23.43 -2.76
C LYS A 8 -6.62 22.45 -3.07
N ASP A 9 -5.81 22.75 -4.07
CA ASP A 9 -4.74 21.87 -4.54
C ASP A 9 -3.62 21.74 -3.50
N GLY A 10 -3.29 22.85 -2.83
CA GLY A 10 -2.37 22.87 -1.70
C GLY A 10 -2.87 22.03 -0.52
N LEU A 11 -4.19 22.05 -0.26
CA LEU A 11 -4.79 21.21 0.77
C LEU A 11 -4.71 19.71 0.42
N VAL A 12 -5.00 19.34 -0.83
CA VAL A 12 -4.88 17.95 -1.30
C VAL A 12 -3.42 17.47 -1.21
N ALA A 13 -2.46 18.30 -1.63
CA ALA A 13 -1.04 17.97 -1.51
C ALA A 13 -0.60 17.78 -0.04
N ALA A 14 -1.09 18.62 0.88
CA ALA A 14 -0.81 18.49 2.30
C ALA A 14 -1.47 17.23 2.92
N TYR A 15 -2.67 16.89 2.46
CA TYR A 15 -3.34 15.65 2.86
C TYR A 15 -2.56 14.41 2.41
N LEU A 16 -2.11 14.36 1.14
CA LEU A 16 -1.30 13.25 0.63
C LEU A 16 0.05 13.13 1.35
N GLN A 17 0.68 14.25 1.70
CA GLN A 17 1.87 14.27 2.55
C GLN A 17 1.63 13.55 3.88
N GLN A 18 0.61 14.00 4.62
CA GLN A 18 0.31 13.44 5.94
C GLN A 18 -0.02 11.94 5.84
N ARG A 19 -0.81 11.56 4.82
CA ARG A 19 -1.14 10.16 4.53
C ARG A 19 0.11 9.33 4.26
N HIS A 20 1.06 9.84 3.47
CA HIS A 20 2.31 9.16 3.16
C HIS A 20 3.15 8.93 4.43
N GLU A 21 3.30 9.96 5.27
CA GLU A 21 4.05 9.88 6.51
C GLU A 21 3.42 8.91 7.53
N VAL A 22 2.09 8.84 7.59
CA VAL A 22 1.38 7.85 8.41
C VAL A 22 1.58 6.45 7.84
N TRP A 23 1.37 6.26 6.54
CA TRP A 23 1.52 4.97 5.87
C TRP A 23 2.92 4.39 6.07
N ARG A 24 3.96 5.18 5.79
CA ARG A 24 5.36 4.79 5.98
C ARG A 24 5.63 4.32 7.42
N ARG A 25 5.19 5.11 8.41
CA ARG A 25 5.39 4.76 9.84
C ARG A 25 4.68 3.47 10.24
N MET A 26 3.48 3.23 9.73
CA MET A 26 2.73 2.01 10.04
C MET A 26 3.44 0.77 9.48
N TRP A 27 4.00 0.87 8.27
CA TRP A 27 4.78 -0.22 7.72
C TRP A 27 6.11 -0.41 8.45
N ASP A 28 6.80 0.68 8.82
CA ASP A 28 8.02 0.62 9.64
C ASP A 28 7.76 -0.07 11.01
N GLU A 29 6.63 0.23 11.65
CA GLU A 29 6.22 -0.39 12.92
C GLU A 29 6.01 -1.91 12.77
N VAL A 30 5.29 -2.35 11.74
CA VAL A 30 5.09 -3.78 11.48
C VAL A 30 6.42 -4.47 11.20
N LEU A 31 7.28 -3.87 10.37
CA LEU A 31 8.60 -4.42 10.05
C LEU A 31 9.50 -4.56 11.27
N ALA A 32 9.41 -3.65 12.24
CA ALA A 32 10.21 -3.72 13.47
C ALA A 32 9.86 -4.95 14.34
N GLY A 33 8.65 -5.49 14.20
CA GLY A 33 8.20 -6.68 14.93
C GLY A 33 8.51 -8.02 14.27
N LEU A 34 9.09 -8.03 13.06
CA LEU A 34 9.27 -9.23 12.24
C LEU A 34 10.75 -9.53 11.99
N SER A 35 11.16 -10.78 12.23
CA SER A 35 12.53 -11.26 11.98
C SER A 35 12.63 -12.15 10.73
N GLU A 36 11.60 -12.93 10.43
CA GLU A 36 11.58 -13.86 9.29
C GLU A 36 11.55 -13.08 7.96
N PRO A 37 12.51 -13.26 7.03
CA PRO A 37 12.56 -12.50 5.78
C PRO A 37 11.28 -12.61 4.93
N THR A 38 10.65 -13.78 4.89
CA THR A 38 9.43 -13.98 4.10
C THR A 38 8.26 -13.21 4.72
N GLU A 39 8.11 -13.28 6.04
CA GLU A 39 7.08 -12.51 6.75
C GLU A 39 7.32 -11.00 6.63
N ARG A 40 8.58 -10.56 6.65
CA ARG A 40 8.94 -9.17 6.40
C ARG A 40 8.56 -8.73 4.98
N LEU A 41 8.69 -9.57 3.96
CA LEU A 41 8.23 -9.27 2.61
C LEU A 41 6.69 -9.15 2.53
N LEU A 42 5.96 -10.04 3.21
CA LEU A 42 4.49 -10.04 3.25
C LEU A 42 3.91 -8.91 4.13
N SER A 43 4.74 -8.26 4.94
CA SER A 43 4.34 -7.26 5.94
C SER A 43 3.56 -6.05 5.38
N VAL A 44 3.61 -5.79 4.07
CA VAL A 44 2.82 -4.72 3.45
C VAL A 44 1.31 -4.90 3.66
N PHE A 45 0.82 -6.15 3.65
CA PHE A 45 -0.59 -6.46 3.89
C PHE A 45 -0.95 -6.33 5.37
N ASP A 46 -0.03 -6.71 6.26
CA ASP A 46 -0.19 -6.56 7.71
C ASP A 46 -0.21 -5.08 8.12
N ALA A 47 0.63 -4.25 7.47
CA ALA A 47 0.63 -2.80 7.61
C ALA A 47 -0.68 -2.18 7.12
N LEU A 48 -1.24 -2.63 5.99
CA LEU A 48 -2.56 -2.19 5.54
C LEU A 48 -3.67 -2.53 6.54
N ALA A 49 -3.65 -3.74 7.08
CA ALA A 49 -4.61 -4.17 8.09
C ALA A 49 -4.50 -3.32 9.37
N LEU A 50 -3.26 -3.02 9.81
CA LEU A 50 -3.02 -2.11 10.94
C LEU A 50 -3.52 -0.69 10.65
N CYS A 51 -3.21 -0.15 9.47
CA CYS A 51 -3.69 1.16 9.02
C CYS A 51 -5.21 1.24 9.08
N ARG A 52 -5.91 0.22 8.56
CA ARG A 52 -7.39 0.17 8.59
C ARG A 52 -7.94 0.15 10.02
N ARG A 53 -7.36 -0.66 10.90
CA ARG A 53 -7.78 -0.71 12.31
C ARG A 53 -7.63 0.62 13.03
N ARG A 54 -6.55 1.37 12.75
CA ARG A 54 -6.24 2.65 13.42
C ARG A 54 -6.94 3.86 12.81
N ALA A 55 -7.11 3.88 11.49
CA ALA A 55 -7.67 5.03 10.79
C ALA A 55 -9.22 5.07 10.80
N GLY A 56 -9.88 4.00 11.24
CA GLY A 56 -11.34 3.87 11.18
C GLY A 56 -11.85 3.61 9.77
N ASP A 57 -13.14 3.86 9.54
CA ASP A 57 -13.85 3.58 8.28
C ASP A 57 -13.49 4.57 7.16
N GLN A 58 -12.19 4.68 6.84
CA GLN A 58 -11.72 5.42 5.68
C GLN A 58 -12.04 4.64 4.41
N ARG A 59 -12.80 5.28 3.52
CA ARG A 59 -13.20 4.70 2.23
C ARG A 59 -11.99 4.65 1.29
N GLY A 60 -11.27 3.53 1.31
CA GLY A 60 -10.25 3.19 0.32
C GLY A 60 -8.90 3.90 0.43
N CYS A 61 -8.12 3.83 -0.64
CA CYS A 61 -6.77 4.40 -0.73
C CYS A 61 -6.78 5.79 -1.39
N GLY A 62 -6.44 6.82 -0.62
CA GLY A 62 -6.31 8.19 -1.12
C GLY A 62 -5.25 8.37 -2.21
N PHE A 63 -4.21 7.53 -2.26
CA PHE A 63 -3.23 7.57 -3.36
C PHE A 63 -3.81 7.02 -4.66
N LEU A 64 -4.52 5.88 -4.63
CA LEU A 64 -5.19 5.35 -5.82
C LEU A 64 -6.23 6.31 -6.38
N ALA A 65 -7.05 6.93 -5.51
CA ALA A 65 -8.00 7.96 -5.95
C ALA A 65 -7.27 9.16 -6.59
N ALA A 66 -6.24 9.68 -5.92
CA ALA A 66 -5.44 10.80 -6.43
C ALA A 66 -4.74 10.46 -7.76
N ALA A 67 -4.24 9.24 -7.95
CA ALA A 67 -3.62 8.81 -9.19
C ALA A 67 -4.59 8.88 -10.39
N THR A 68 -5.89 8.70 -10.15
CA THR A 68 -6.92 8.78 -11.19
C THR A 68 -7.48 10.20 -11.41
N GLU A 69 -7.46 11.05 -10.38
CA GLU A 69 -8.15 12.34 -10.40
C GLU A 69 -7.22 13.55 -10.58
N LEU A 70 -5.94 13.44 -10.19
CA LEU A 70 -5.03 14.59 -10.20
C LEU A 70 -4.43 14.83 -11.60
N PRO A 71 -4.45 16.07 -12.12
CA PRO A 71 -3.76 16.39 -13.36
C PRO A 71 -2.24 16.38 -13.18
N PRO A 72 -1.45 16.25 -14.27
CA PRO A 72 0.02 16.10 -14.20
C PRO A 72 0.78 17.26 -13.55
N ASP A 73 0.20 18.46 -13.52
CA ASP A 73 0.78 19.67 -12.93
C ASP A 73 0.35 19.90 -11.47
N HIS A 74 -0.53 19.05 -10.93
CA HIS A 74 -1.03 19.20 -9.58
C HIS A 74 0.09 18.99 -8.53
N PRO A 75 0.22 19.84 -7.49
CA PRO A 75 1.28 19.74 -6.48
C PRO A 75 1.26 18.43 -5.67
N GLY A 76 0.16 17.67 -5.73
CA GLY A 76 0.02 16.35 -5.15
C GLY A 76 0.79 15.24 -5.88
N GLN A 77 1.19 15.45 -7.15
CA GLN A 77 1.91 14.45 -7.95
C GLN A 77 3.21 13.99 -7.26
N ARG A 78 3.93 14.91 -6.62
CA ARG A 78 5.15 14.57 -5.85
C ARG A 78 4.93 13.51 -4.77
N TRP A 79 3.71 13.42 -4.22
CA TRP A 79 3.38 12.44 -3.18
C TRP A 79 2.89 11.11 -3.75
N LEU A 80 2.33 11.11 -4.96
CA LEU A 80 2.09 9.89 -5.73
C LEU A 80 3.42 9.24 -6.12
N ASP A 81 4.39 10.05 -6.55
CA ASP A 81 5.75 9.58 -6.84
C ASP A 81 6.41 9.01 -5.59
N ALA A 82 6.35 9.72 -4.47
CA ALA A 82 6.94 9.28 -3.21
C ALA A 82 6.33 7.97 -2.69
N ASP A 83 4.99 7.82 -2.77
CA ASP A 83 4.30 6.58 -2.39
C ASP A 83 4.67 5.41 -3.31
N SER A 84 4.68 5.64 -4.63
CA SER A 84 5.06 4.65 -5.63
C SER A 84 6.51 4.17 -5.44
N LEU A 85 7.44 5.11 -5.20
CA LEU A 85 8.84 4.79 -4.93
C LEU A 85 8.99 4.02 -3.62
N LEU A 86 8.29 4.42 -2.55
CA LEU A 86 8.29 3.71 -1.27
C LEU A 86 7.88 2.24 -1.46
N LEU A 87 6.75 2.00 -2.13
CA LEU A 87 6.22 0.65 -2.35
C LEU A 87 7.18 -0.19 -3.21
N THR A 88 7.58 0.32 -4.36
CA THR A 88 8.40 -0.43 -5.33
C THR A 88 9.79 -0.74 -4.80
N GLN A 89 10.49 0.24 -4.20
CA GLN A 89 11.84 0.04 -3.68
C GLN A 89 11.84 -0.90 -2.47
N ARG A 90 10.93 -0.68 -1.52
CA ARG A 90 10.90 -1.47 -0.29
C ARG A 90 10.50 -2.92 -0.54
N LEU A 91 9.49 -3.18 -1.37
CA LEU A 91 9.11 -4.55 -1.72
C LEU A 91 10.26 -5.29 -2.39
N ARG A 92 10.97 -4.62 -3.30
CA ARG A 92 12.15 -5.19 -3.96
C ARG A 92 13.27 -5.50 -2.97
N GLU A 93 13.62 -4.59 -2.09
CA GLU A 93 14.64 -4.79 -1.05
C GLU A 93 14.29 -5.96 -0.13
N LEU A 94 13.04 -6.06 0.29
CA LEU A 94 12.54 -7.17 1.10
C LEU A 94 12.55 -8.49 0.33
N ALA A 95 12.25 -8.48 -0.97
CA ALA A 95 12.29 -9.67 -1.82
C ALA A 95 13.72 -10.18 -2.02
N VAL A 96 14.69 -9.27 -2.16
CA VAL A 96 16.12 -9.62 -2.16
C VAL A 96 16.51 -10.26 -0.83
N ALA A 97 16.13 -9.65 0.29
CA ALA A 97 16.43 -10.16 1.63
C ALA A 97 15.79 -11.53 1.91
N ALA A 98 14.61 -11.80 1.33
CA ALA A 98 13.93 -13.08 1.40
C ALA A 98 14.51 -14.17 0.49
N GLY A 99 15.52 -13.87 -0.32
CA GLY A 99 16.16 -14.86 -1.19
C GLY A 99 15.30 -15.29 -2.38
N VAL A 100 14.39 -14.43 -2.83
CA VAL A 100 13.55 -14.68 -4.01
C VAL A 100 14.42 -14.73 -5.28
N ALA A 101 14.09 -15.64 -6.20
CA ALA A 101 14.81 -15.83 -7.45
C ALA A 101 14.72 -14.60 -8.37
N ASP A 102 13.52 -14.04 -8.50
CA ASP A 102 13.23 -12.80 -9.23
C ASP A 102 12.62 -11.73 -8.30
N PRO A 103 13.45 -10.93 -7.61
CA PRO A 103 12.96 -9.92 -6.67
C PRO A 103 12.11 -8.82 -7.34
N ASP A 104 12.44 -8.45 -8.58
CA ASP A 104 11.72 -7.41 -9.32
C ASP A 104 10.33 -7.91 -9.72
N GLY A 105 10.22 -9.13 -10.26
CA GLY A 105 8.94 -9.76 -10.57
C GLY A 105 8.07 -10.00 -9.34
N ALA A 106 8.65 -10.45 -8.23
CA ALA A 106 7.92 -10.64 -6.98
C ALA A 106 7.40 -9.31 -6.41
N ALA A 107 8.23 -8.26 -6.38
CA ALA A 107 7.80 -6.94 -5.92
C ALA A 107 6.63 -6.39 -6.77
N ALA A 108 6.71 -6.53 -8.09
CA ALA A 108 5.64 -6.13 -9.00
C ALA A 108 4.33 -6.92 -8.76
N ALA A 109 4.42 -8.23 -8.57
CA ALA A 109 3.26 -9.07 -8.29
C ALA A 109 2.62 -8.73 -6.93
N LEU A 110 3.42 -8.49 -5.89
CA LEU A 110 2.94 -8.09 -4.58
C LEU A 110 2.27 -6.72 -4.62
N LEU A 111 2.81 -5.76 -5.39
CA LEU A 111 2.18 -4.45 -5.59
C LEU A 111 0.83 -4.57 -6.30
N LEU A 112 0.72 -5.45 -7.31
CA LEU A 112 -0.56 -5.72 -7.98
C LEU A 112 -1.60 -6.31 -7.01
N LEU A 113 -1.19 -7.25 -6.16
CA LEU A 113 -2.06 -7.82 -5.13
C LEU A 113 -2.49 -6.76 -4.10
N TYR A 114 -1.57 -5.89 -3.69
CA TYR A 114 -1.83 -4.75 -2.81
C TYR A 114 -2.89 -3.81 -3.39
N ASP A 115 -2.74 -3.38 -4.64
CA ASP A 115 -3.70 -2.50 -5.33
C ASP A 115 -5.06 -3.18 -5.52
N GLY A 116 -5.04 -4.48 -5.85
CA GLY A 116 -6.24 -5.31 -5.98
C GLY A 116 -7.02 -5.42 -4.67
N ALA A 117 -6.32 -5.65 -3.56
CA ALA A 117 -6.90 -5.71 -2.21
C ALA A 117 -7.59 -4.39 -1.81
N LEU A 118 -6.94 -3.26 -2.08
CA LEU A 118 -7.48 -1.93 -1.83
C LEU A 118 -8.71 -1.63 -2.69
N SER A 119 -8.64 -1.98 -3.98
CA SER A 119 -9.76 -1.80 -4.92
C SER A 119 -10.96 -2.68 -4.57
N ARG A 120 -10.73 -3.95 -4.20
CA ARG A 120 -11.77 -4.87 -3.74
C ARG A 120 -12.43 -4.39 -2.45
N SER A 121 -11.63 -3.86 -1.54
CA SER A 121 -12.12 -3.24 -0.30
C SER A 121 -13.00 -2.02 -0.58
N ALA A 122 -12.60 -1.15 -1.49
CA ALA A 122 -13.40 0.01 -1.88
C ALA A 122 -14.75 -0.42 -2.48
N ARG A 123 -14.76 -1.44 -3.34
CA ARG A 123 -15.99 -2.02 -3.89
C ARG A 123 -16.91 -2.58 -2.81
N ALA A 124 -16.35 -3.33 -1.85
CA ALA A 124 -17.11 -3.89 -0.73
C ALA A 124 -17.79 -2.79 0.10
N ALA A 125 -17.09 -1.68 0.35
CA ALA A 125 -17.63 -0.54 1.09
C ALA A 125 -18.78 0.19 0.38
N THR A 126 -18.85 0.14 -0.96
CA THR A 126 -19.88 0.82 -1.76
C THR A 126 -21.02 -0.07 -2.25
N THR A 127 -20.90 -1.39 -2.10
CA THR A 127 -21.88 -2.34 -2.66
C THR A 127 -22.30 -3.34 -1.58
N PRO A 128 -23.32 -3.00 -0.78
CA PRO A 128 -23.90 -3.91 0.20
C PRO A 128 -24.34 -5.22 -0.47
N GLY A 129 -23.97 -6.35 0.11
CA GLY A 129 -24.30 -7.69 -0.40
C GLY A 129 -23.21 -8.37 -1.24
N LEU A 130 -22.08 -7.70 -1.50
CA LEU A 130 -20.87 -8.41 -1.94
C LEU A 130 -20.39 -9.37 -0.84
N PRO A 131 -19.82 -10.54 -1.19
CA PRO A 131 -19.22 -11.44 -0.22
C PRO A 131 -18.18 -10.73 0.66
N ASP A 132 -18.19 -11.04 1.96
CA ASP A 132 -17.24 -10.52 2.95
C ASP A 132 -16.04 -11.48 3.02
N ASP A 133 -15.06 -11.26 2.14
CA ASP A 133 -13.96 -12.17 1.86
C ASP A 133 -12.59 -11.70 2.38
N ASP A 134 -12.56 -10.76 3.35
CA ASP A 134 -11.37 -10.02 3.81
C ASP A 134 -10.28 -9.89 2.72
N PRO A 135 -10.41 -8.91 1.83
CA PRO A 135 -9.52 -8.78 0.67
C PRO A 135 -8.03 -8.68 1.04
N LEU A 136 -7.71 -8.15 2.22
CA LEU A 136 -6.33 -8.02 2.68
C LEU A 136 -5.75 -9.37 3.06
N ALA A 137 -6.50 -10.17 3.84
CA ALA A 137 -6.09 -11.52 4.19
C ALA A 137 -5.93 -12.38 2.92
N ARG A 138 -6.90 -12.30 2.00
CA ARG A 138 -6.84 -13.07 0.75
C ARG A 138 -5.63 -12.71 -0.11
N ALA A 139 -5.29 -11.42 -0.22
CA ALA A 139 -4.13 -10.97 -0.98
C ALA A 139 -2.82 -11.43 -0.32
N ARG A 140 -2.74 -11.41 1.02
CA ARG A 140 -1.60 -11.91 1.78
C ARG A 140 -1.36 -13.39 1.55
N ASP A 141 -2.42 -14.21 1.58
CA ASP A 141 -2.32 -15.66 1.36
C ASP A 141 -1.80 -15.98 -0.05
N LEU A 142 -2.35 -15.32 -1.08
CA LEU A 142 -1.90 -15.47 -2.46
C LEU A 142 -0.45 -15.01 -2.65
N ALA A 143 -0.04 -13.94 -1.97
CA ALA A 143 1.34 -13.47 -1.98
C ALA A 143 2.28 -14.49 -1.33
N ALA A 144 1.87 -15.13 -0.23
CA ALA A 144 2.65 -16.17 0.43
C ALA A 144 2.87 -17.39 -0.47
N GLU A 145 1.82 -17.85 -1.16
CA GLU A 145 1.92 -18.93 -2.15
C GLU A 145 2.89 -18.58 -3.29
N LEU A 146 2.80 -17.36 -3.82
CA LEU A 146 3.68 -16.87 -4.89
C LEU A 146 5.14 -16.80 -4.43
N VAL A 147 5.39 -16.24 -3.25
CA VAL A 147 6.75 -16.10 -2.70
C VAL A 147 7.36 -17.46 -2.42
N ALA A 148 6.61 -18.38 -1.79
CA ALA A 148 7.07 -19.74 -1.51
C ALA A 148 7.48 -20.49 -2.79
N GLY A 149 6.73 -20.32 -3.88
CA GLY A 149 7.06 -20.88 -5.20
C GLY A 149 8.28 -20.25 -5.88
N SER A 150 8.72 -19.08 -5.43
CA SER A 150 9.76 -18.26 -6.06
C SER A 150 11.10 -18.22 -5.29
N LEU A 151 11.21 -18.93 -4.16
CA LEU A 151 12.44 -19.01 -3.38
C LEU A 151 13.55 -19.75 -4.16
N ARG A 152 14.78 -19.25 -4.07
CA ARG A 152 15.96 -19.96 -4.63
C ARG A 152 16.16 -21.26 -3.84
N ARG A 153 16.16 -22.39 -4.54
CA ARG A 153 16.54 -23.70 -3.97
C ARG A 153 18.04 -23.80 -3.79
#